data_AF-A0A6C2UE36-F1
#
_entry.id   AF-A0A6C2UE36-F1
#
_cell.length_a   1.000
_cell.length_b   1.000
_cell.length_c   1.000
_cell.angle_alpha   90.00
_cell.angle_beta   90.00
_cell.angle_gamma   90.00
#
_symmetry.space_group_name_H-M   'P 1'
#
loop_
_entity.id
_entity.type
_entity.pdbx_description
1 polymer ?
#
loop_
_entity_poly.entity_id
_entity_poly.type
_entity_poly.pdbx_seq_one_letter_code
_entity_poly.pdbx_strand_id
1 'polypeptide(L)'
;MNTKKMTRKTFTCAALCGCAAAIAGCATNETARAKEDLGAYCGLHCGSCPMYTGGKCTGCKGPTETLSDHCKKCEMRPCAQAKGVKSFAECKGFPCAKTEAFHNSGKPMGKAAAANCKVIQESGYEKWLAAQSAK
;
A
#
# COMPACT_ATOMS: atom_id res chain seq x y z
N MET A 1 38.15 -14.27 -39.70
CA MET A 1 37.08 -13.83 -38.77
C MET A 1 37.61 -13.90 -37.35
N ASN A 2 38.02 -12.72 -36.86
CA ASN A 2 38.34 -12.36 -35.48
C ASN A 2 37.11 -12.57 -34.56
N THR A 3 37.13 -12.72 -33.24
CA THR A 3 38.13 -13.08 -32.21
C THR A 3 37.35 -13.13 -30.88
N LYS A 4 37.69 -14.12 -30.04
CA LYS A 4 37.90 -14.06 -28.57
C LYS A 4 36.86 -13.40 -27.65
N LYS A 5 36.45 -14.22 -26.67
CA LYS A 5 35.94 -13.87 -25.33
C LYS A 5 36.61 -12.62 -24.75
N MET A 6 35.84 -11.72 -24.16
CA MET A 6 36.36 -10.68 -23.26
C MET A 6 35.63 -10.64 -21.92
N THR A 7 36.46 -10.81 -20.91
CA THR A 7 36.32 -10.75 -19.47
C THR A 7 35.90 -9.36 -18.99
N ARG A 8 35.19 -9.34 -17.84
CA ARG A 8 34.82 -8.15 -17.06
C ARG A 8 35.99 -7.18 -16.95
N LYS A 9 35.87 -6.01 -17.59
CA LYS A 9 36.74 -4.86 -17.34
C LYS A 9 36.09 -3.98 -16.29
N THR A 10 36.63 -4.05 -15.09
CA THR A 10 36.59 -3.02 -14.06
C THR A 10 36.96 -1.69 -14.70
N PHE A 11 36.00 -0.77 -14.78
CA PHE A 11 36.28 0.63 -15.09
C PHE A 11 36.82 1.30 -13.84
N THR A 12 38.13 1.18 -13.62
CA THR A 12 38.87 2.09 -12.76
C THR A 12 39.11 3.37 -13.54
N CYS A 13 38.20 4.33 -13.41
CA CYS A 13 38.45 5.71 -13.81
C CYS A 13 39.12 6.41 -12.63
N ALA A 14 40.46 6.47 -12.67
CA ALA A 14 41.25 7.24 -11.72
C ALA A 14 42.08 8.24 -12.50
N ALA A 15 41.63 9.51 -12.51
CA ALA A 15 42.46 10.69 -12.36
C ALA A 15 41.56 11.94 -12.43
N LEU A 16 41.27 12.55 -11.28
CA LEU A 16 41.87 13.82 -10.83
C LEU A 16 40.89 14.99 -11.01
N CYS A 17 39.96 15.15 -10.07
CA CYS A 17 39.51 16.47 -9.64
C CYS A 17 39.12 16.38 -8.16
N GLY A 18 39.69 17.26 -7.35
CA GLY A 18 39.76 17.15 -5.90
C GLY A 18 38.41 17.20 -5.18
N CYS A 19 38.22 16.25 -4.27
CA CYS A 19 37.65 16.43 -2.95
C CYS A 19 37.91 15.13 -2.19
N ALA A 20 38.84 15.17 -1.24
CA ALA A 20 39.10 14.06 -0.33
C ALA A 20 37.94 13.94 0.66
N ALA A 21 36.95 13.13 0.32
CA ALA A 21 36.06 12.51 1.29
C ALA A 21 35.87 11.06 0.85
N ALA A 22 36.39 10.15 1.66
CA ALA A 22 36.33 8.71 1.45
C ALA A 22 34.87 8.28 1.19
N ILE A 23 34.65 7.78 -0.02
CA ILE A 23 33.55 6.90 -0.39
C ILE A 23 33.70 5.57 0.37
N ALA A 24 33.49 5.62 1.69
CA ALA A 24 33.09 4.44 2.43
C ALA A 24 31.66 4.13 1.96
N GLY A 25 31.52 3.00 1.27
CA GLY A 25 30.28 2.57 0.64
C GLY A 25 29.11 2.59 1.61
N CYS A 26 28.19 3.53 1.39
CA CYS A 26 26.86 3.45 1.94
C CYS A 26 26.06 2.49 1.06
N ALA A 27 26.35 1.19 1.19
CA ALA A 27 25.40 0.16 0.81
C ALA A 27 24.59 -0.15 2.07
N THR A 28 23.73 0.79 2.45
CA THR A 28 22.65 0.44 3.36
C THR A 28 21.75 -0.52 2.58
N ASN A 29 21.87 -1.79 2.93
CA ASN A 29 20.88 -2.80 2.63
C ASN A 29 19.60 -2.41 3.37
N GLU A 30 18.91 -1.43 2.82
CA GLU A 30 17.53 -1.16 3.14
C GLU A 30 16.70 -1.90 2.10
N THR A 31 16.46 -3.19 2.32
CA THR A 31 15.07 -3.63 2.17
C THR A 31 14.25 -2.95 3.26
N ALA A 32 14.17 -1.62 3.21
CA ALA A 32 13.12 -0.88 3.86
C ALA A 32 11.86 -1.44 3.22
N ARG A 33 11.13 -2.27 3.98
CA ARG A 33 9.74 -2.57 3.71
C ARG A 33 9.05 -1.22 3.69
N ALA A 34 9.02 -0.58 2.52
CA ALA A 34 8.29 0.64 2.28
C ALA A 34 6.93 0.41 2.93
N LYS A 35 6.63 1.23 3.94
CA LYS A 35 5.49 1.12 4.85
C LYS A 35 4.26 0.69 4.04
N GLU A 36 3.91 -0.59 4.06
CA GLU A 36 2.87 -1.13 3.17
C GLU A 36 1.55 -0.41 3.47
N ASP A 37 0.93 0.15 2.43
CA ASP A 37 -0.39 0.80 2.56
C ASP A 37 -1.46 -0.26 2.78
N LEU A 38 -1.65 -0.64 4.05
CA LEU A 38 -2.63 -1.62 4.48
C LEU A 38 -4.01 -1.01 4.73
N GLY A 39 -4.24 0.25 4.38
CA GLY A 39 -5.57 0.82 4.41
C GLY A 39 -6.39 0.40 3.18
N ALA A 40 -7.54 -0.22 3.43
CA ALA A 40 -8.50 -0.58 2.41
C ALA A 40 -9.34 0.64 1.99
N TYR A 41 -9.83 0.62 0.75
CA TYR A 41 -10.65 1.71 0.21
C TYR A 41 -11.91 2.00 1.03
N CYS A 42 -12.47 1.00 1.71
CA CYS A 42 -13.65 1.15 2.56
C CYS A 42 -13.36 1.67 3.97
N GLY A 43 -12.12 2.05 4.29
CA GLY A 43 -11.75 2.48 5.64
C GLY A 43 -11.50 1.32 6.61
N LEU A 44 -11.32 0.09 6.13
CA LEU A 44 -10.80 -1.00 6.96
C LEU A 44 -9.27 -1.06 6.88
N HIS A 45 -8.63 -1.72 7.85
CA HIS A 45 -7.18 -1.94 7.85
C HIS A 45 -6.87 -3.42 7.66
N CYS A 46 -6.19 -3.76 6.55
CA CYS A 46 -5.84 -5.13 6.20
C CYS A 46 -4.88 -5.78 7.20
N GLY A 47 -4.05 -5.00 7.88
CA GLY A 47 -3.15 -5.52 8.91
C GLY A 47 -3.88 -6.18 10.09
N SER A 48 -5.17 -5.91 10.28
CA SER A 48 -6.00 -6.54 11.30
C SER A 48 -6.82 -7.73 10.78
N CYS A 49 -6.66 -8.10 9.51
CA CYS A 49 -7.40 -9.18 8.87
C CYS A 49 -6.65 -10.51 8.97
N PRO A 50 -7.28 -11.59 9.50
CA PRO A 50 -6.66 -12.91 9.59
C PRO A 50 -6.18 -13.48 8.25
N MET A 51 -6.83 -13.12 7.15
CA MET A 51 -6.41 -13.58 5.82
C MET A 51 -5.10 -12.92 5.37
N TYR A 52 -4.89 -11.65 5.74
CA TYR A 52 -3.65 -10.94 5.45
C TYR A 52 -2.53 -11.43 6.38
N THR A 53 -2.78 -11.45 7.69
CA THR A 53 -1.78 -11.86 8.68
C THR A 53 -1.40 -13.34 8.55
N GLY A 54 -2.32 -14.18 8.08
CA GLY A 54 -2.05 -15.58 7.74
C GLY A 54 -1.40 -15.80 6.37
N GLY A 55 -1.01 -14.75 5.63
CA GLY A 55 -0.30 -14.85 4.35
C GLY A 55 -1.16 -15.33 3.17
N LYS A 56 -2.49 -15.35 3.31
CA LYS A 56 -3.45 -15.82 2.29
C LYS A 56 -4.05 -14.67 1.46
N CYS A 57 -3.59 -13.44 1.69
CA CYS A 57 -4.07 -12.23 1.05
C CYS A 57 -2.97 -11.18 1.07
N THR A 58 -2.82 -10.42 -0.02
CA THR A 58 -1.85 -9.31 -0.11
C THR A 58 -2.44 -7.95 0.25
N GLY A 59 -3.66 -7.91 0.77
CA GLY A 59 -4.33 -6.66 1.17
C GLY A 59 -5.12 -6.00 0.05
N CYS A 60 -6.07 -5.14 0.42
CA CYS A 60 -7.13 -4.63 -0.45
C CYS A 60 -6.62 -3.95 -1.75
N LYS A 61 -5.45 -3.33 -1.69
CA LYS A 61 -4.84 -2.61 -2.81
C LYS A 61 -3.88 -3.47 -3.65
N GLY A 62 -3.72 -4.76 -3.31
CA GLY A 62 -2.91 -5.70 -4.07
C GLY A 62 -3.60 -6.22 -5.34
N PRO A 63 -2.87 -7.04 -6.12
CA PRO A 63 -3.41 -7.70 -7.31
C PRO A 63 -4.61 -8.61 -6.99
N THR A 64 -5.54 -8.79 -7.93
CA THR A 64 -6.80 -9.52 -7.65
C THR A 64 -6.57 -10.99 -7.33
N GLU A 65 -5.66 -11.63 -8.05
CA GLU A 65 -5.31 -13.04 -7.98
C GLU A 65 -4.78 -13.45 -6.60
N THR A 66 -4.11 -12.51 -5.92
CA THR A 66 -3.51 -12.70 -4.59
C THR A 66 -4.44 -12.31 -3.43
N LEU A 67 -5.69 -11.92 -3.70
CA LEU A 67 -6.67 -11.62 -2.66
C LEU A 67 -7.40 -12.87 -2.16
N SER A 68 -7.95 -12.77 -0.95
CA SER A 68 -8.91 -13.74 -0.45
C SER A 68 -10.19 -13.75 -1.29
N ASP A 69 -10.93 -14.86 -1.27
CA ASP A 69 -12.15 -15.04 -2.08
C ASP A 69 -13.21 -13.96 -1.82
N HIS A 70 -13.33 -13.50 -0.58
CA HIS A 70 -14.22 -12.40 -0.23
C HIS A 70 -13.78 -11.08 -0.89
N CYS A 71 -12.49 -10.76 -0.83
CA CYS A 71 -11.94 -9.54 -1.41
C CYS A 71 -11.89 -9.57 -2.95
N LYS A 72 -11.78 -10.75 -3.56
CA LYS A 72 -11.90 -10.97 -5.01
C LYS A 72 -13.27 -10.56 -5.55
N LYS A 73 -14.33 -10.86 -4.78
CA LYS A 73 -15.74 -10.58 -5.13
C LYS A 73 -16.22 -9.19 -4.70
N CYS A 74 -15.34 -8.34 -4.15
CA CYS A 74 -15.73 -7.02 -3.64
C CYS A 74 -16.03 -6.05 -4.79
N GLU A 75 -17.29 -5.66 -4.94
CA GLU A 75 -17.76 -4.73 -5.99
C GLU A 75 -17.41 -3.26 -5.73
N MET A 76 -16.99 -2.91 -4.51
CA MET A 76 -16.56 -1.55 -4.20
C MET A 76 -15.14 -1.30 -4.69
N ARG A 77 -14.27 -2.31 -4.63
CA ARG A 77 -12.85 -2.20 -5.03
C ARG A 77 -12.63 -1.62 -6.42
N PRO A 78 -13.27 -2.12 -7.50
CA PRO A 78 -13.10 -1.55 -8.84
C PRO A 78 -13.61 -0.11 -8.94
N CYS A 79 -14.65 0.27 -8.17
CA CYS A 79 -15.13 1.66 -8.11
C CYS A 79 -14.09 2.60 -7.52
N ALA A 80 -13.40 2.20 -6.44
CA ALA A 80 -12.34 3.00 -5.84
C ALA A 80 -11.14 3.15 -6.79
N GLN A 81 -10.74 2.05 -7.45
CA GLN A 81 -9.66 2.04 -8.44
C GLN A 81 -9.96 2.96 -9.61
N ALA A 82 -11.16 2.87 -10.20
CA ALA A 82 -11.58 3.73 -11.30
C ALA A 82 -11.63 5.22 -10.91
N LYS A 83 -11.94 5.53 -9.65
CA LYS A 83 -11.95 6.89 -9.12
C LYS A 83 -10.58 7.39 -8.64
N GLY A 84 -9.58 6.52 -8.54
CA GLY A 84 -8.24 6.89 -8.07
C GLY A 84 -8.19 7.38 -6.62
N VAL A 85 -9.13 6.98 -5.76
CA VAL A 85 -9.17 7.41 -4.35
C VAL A 85 -8.39 6.46 -3.43
N LYS A 86 -7.72 6.96 -2.39
CA LYS A 86 -7.06 6.08 -1.40
C LYS A 86 -8.06 5.47 -0.43
N SER A 87 -9.13 6.21 -0.14
CA SER A 87 -10.30 5.78 0.64
C SER A 87 -11.56 6.41 0.06
N PHE A 88 -12.70 5.73 0.16
CA PHE A 88 -14.00 6.33 -0.17
C PHE A 88 -14.30 7.56 0.66
N ALA A 89 -13.76 7.67 1.88
CA ALA A 89 -13.87 8.87 2.71
C ALA A 89 -13.35 10.14 2.03
N GLU A 90 -12.44 10.02 1.05
CA GLU A 90 -11.89 11.14 0.27
C GLU A 90 -12.65 11.37 -1.05
N CYS A 91 -13.64 10.53 -1.36
CA CYS A 91 -14.43 10.69 -2.58
C CYS A 91 -15.41 11.86 -2.41
N LYS A 92 -15.48 12.75 -3.41
CA LYS A 92 -16.43 13.88 -3.43
C LYS A 92 -17.90 13.47 -3.25
N GLY A 93 -18.25 12.25 -3.66
CA GLY A 93 -19.60 11.70 -3.54
C GLY A 93 -19.79 10.82 -2.30
N PHE A 94 -18.96 10.96 -1.28
CA PHE A 94 -19.07 10.16 -0.06
C PHE A 94 -19.85 10.91 1.04
N PRO A 95 -20.78 10.25 1.75
CA PRO A 95 -21.24 8.88 1.51
C PRO A 95 -22.12 8.78 0.26
N CYS A 96 -22.08 7.64 -0.44
CA CYS A 96 -23.04 7.29 -1.49
C CYS A 96 -23.80 6.01 -1.13
N ALA A 97 -24.87 5.70 -1.87
CA ALA A 97 -25.70 4.53 -1.65
C ALA A 97 -24.91 3.21 -1.46
N LYS A 98 -23.81 3.02 -2.20
CA LYS A 98 -22.96 1.81 -2.09
C LYS A 98 -22.22 1.74 -0.75
N THR A 99 -21.62 2.85 -0.32
CA THR A 99 -20.93 2.91 0.97
C THR A 99 -21.91 2.89 2.14
N GLU A 100 -23.07 3.54 2.00
CA GLU A 100 -24.12 3.51 3.01
C GLU A 100 -24.69 2.10 3.21
N ALA A 101 -24.98 1.38 2.12
CA ALA A 101 -25.44 0.00 2.20
C ALA A 101 -24.41 -0.89 2.92
N PHE A 102 -23.11 -0.68 2.68
CA PHE A 102 -22.06 -1.41 3.38
C PHE A 102 -21.98 -1.03 4.88
N HIS A 103 -21.97 0.28 5.18
CA HIS A 103 -21.89 0.79 6.55
C HIS A 103 -23.09 0.37 7.40
N ASN A 104 -24.28 0.33 6.79
CA ASN A 104 -25.55 -0.01 7.44
C ASN A 104 -25.91 -1.49 7.32
N SER A 105 -25.01 -2.36 6.87
CA SER A 105 -25.26 -3.79 6.69
C SER A 105 -25.48 -4.59 8.00
N GLY A 106 -25.36 -3.95 9.16
CA GLY A 106 -25.42 -4.59 10.48
C GLY A 106 -24.18 -5.42 10.84
N LYS A 107 -23.22 -5.57 9.91
CA LYS A 107 -22.01 -6.35 10.14
C LYS A 107 -20.95 -5.54 10.88
N PRO A 108 -20.14 -6.16 11.78
CA PRO A 108 -19.08 -5.46 12.51
C PRO A 108 -18.11 -4.70 11.60
N MET A 109 -17.76 -5.29 10.45
CA MET A 109 -16.88 -4.67 9.45
C MET A 109 -17.49 -3.41 8.82
N GLY A 110 -18.81 -3.37 8.61
CA GLY A 110 -19.50 -2.19 8.07
C GLY A 110 -19.49 -1.04 9.07
N LYS A 111 -19.77 -1.33 10.35
CA LYS A 111 -19.71 -0.34 11.43
C LYS A 111 -18.28 0.19 11.63
N ALA A 112 -17.27 -0.68 11.64
CA ALA A 112 -15.88 -0.28 11.77
C ALA A 112 -15.41 0.59 10.58
N ALA A 113 -15.79 0.20 9.37
CA ALA A 113 -15.54 0.98 8.15
C ALA A 113 -16.15 2.39 8.23
N ALA A 114 -17.41 2.50 8.67
CA ALA A 114 -18.08 3.79 8.83
C ALA A 114 -17.35 4.69 9.84
N ALA A 115 -16.98 4.15 11.01
CA ALA A 115 -16.25 4.88 12.03
C ALA A 115 -14.88 5.35 11.54
N ASN A 116 -14.13 4.48 10.86
CA ASN A 116 -12.84 4.81 10.29
C ASN A 116 -12.95 5.84 9.17
N CYS A 117 -13.95 5.76 8.30
CA CYS A 117 -14.18 6.75 7.27
C CYS A 117 -14.42 8.14 7.86
N LYS A 118 -15.16 8.25 8.98
CA LYS A 118 -15.33 9.51 9.71
C LYS A 118 -13.98 10.06 10.20
N VAL A 119 -13.15 9.21 10.81
CA VAL A 119 -11.80 9.62 11.24
C VAL A 119 -10.92 10.06 10.06
N ILE A 120 -11.03 9.38 8.90
CA ILE A 120 -10.32 9.76 7.68
C ILE A 120 -10.78 11.13 7.17
N GLN A 121 -12.09 11.42 7.18
CA GLN A 121 -12.62 12.74 6.80
C GLN A 121 -12.13 13.85 7.73
N GLU A 122 -12.05 13.57 9.04
CA GLU A 122 -11.65 14.56 10.05
C GLU A 122 -10.14 14.80 10.09
N SER A 123 -9.33 13.76 9.87
CA SER A 123 -7.89 13.80 10.16
C SER A 123 -6.98 13.52 8.95
N GLY A 124 -7.56 13.08 7.83
CA GLY A 124 -6.85 12.68 6.62
C GLY A 124 -6.43 11.20 6.63
N TYR A 125 -6.31 10.62 5.44
CA TYR A 125 -5.98 9.20 5.24
C TYR A 125 -4.65 8.80 5.89
N GLU A 126 -3.60 9.60 5.68
CA GLU A 126 -2.25 9.27 6.16
C GLU A 126 -2.17 9.23 7.69
N LYS A 127 -2.85 10.17 8.36
CA LYS A 127 -2.91 10.23 9.83
C LYS A 127 -3.69 9.04 10.39
N TRP A 128 -4.83 8.71 9.77
CA TRP A 128 -5.59 7.52 10.12
C TRP A 128 -4.77 6.23 9.94
N LEU A 129 -4.06 6.09 8.81
CA LEU A 129 -3.26 4.91 8.51
C LEU A 129 -2.10 4.75 9.49
N ALA A 130 -1.38 5.83 9.79
CA ALA A 130 -0.30 5.83 10.78
C ALA A 130 -0.78 5.39 12.18
N ALA A 131 -1.99 5.79 12.57
CA ALA A 131 -2.59 5.38 13.84
C ALA A 131 -2.95 3.88 13.90
N GLN A 132 -3.05 3.18 12.77
CA GLN A 132 -3.27 1.72 12.76
C GLN A 132 -1.99 0.93 12.98
N SER A 133 -0.83 1.49 12.63
CA SER A 133 0.47 0.83 12.79
C SER A 133 1.02 0.92 14.23
N ALA A 134 0.39 1.72 15.09
CA ALA A 134 0.80 1.95 16.47
C ALA A 134 0.04 1.06 17.50
N LYS A 135 -0.71 0.07 17.01
CA LYS A 135 -1.53 -0.87 17.80
C LYS A 135 -1.03 -2.29 17.58
#